data_AF-A0A9P4HCU0-F1
#
_entry.id   AF-A0A9P4HCU0-F1
#
_cell.length_a   1.000
_cell.length_b   1.000
_cell.length_c   1.000
_cell.angle_alpha   90.00
_cell.angle_beta   90.00
_cell.angle_gamma   90.00
#
_symmetry.space_group_name_H-M   'P 1'
#
loop_
_entity.id
_entity.type
_entity.pdbx_description
1 polymer ?
#
loop_
_entity_poly.entity_id
_entity_poly.type
_entity_poly.pdbx_seq_one_letter_code
_entity_poly.pdbx_strand_id
1 'polypeptide(L)' 'MPTEQASADARRKAAREVIDILHEIATLLNTHLDRQQLSYCVSLIENGANPEALAKVIQQLREDYPESSVDGDSSEGAR' A
#
# COMPACT_ATOMS: atom_id res chain seq x y z
N MET A 1 11.45 -29.61 -13.03
CA MET A 1 10.51 -29.79 -11.90
C MET A 1 9.27 -28.92 -12.14
N PRO A 2 8.26 -29.40 -12.89
CA PRO A 2 7.06 -28.61 -13.22
C PRO A 2 6.08 -28.42 -12.04
N THR A 3 6.17 -29.24 -10.99
CA THR A 3 5.31 -29.18 -9.79
C THR A 3 5.64 -27.99 -8.87
N GLU A 4 6.89 -27.53 -8.84
CA GLU A 4 7.32 -26.41 -8.00
C GLU A 4 6.85 -25.05 -8.57
N GLN A 5 6.81 -24.93 -9.90
CA GLN A 5 6.31 -23.74 -10.59
C GLN A 5 4.81 -23.54 -10.37
N ALA A 6 4.01 -24.60 -10.49
CA ALA A 6 2.57 -24.55 -10.23
C ALA A 6 2.23 -24.10 -8.80
N SER A 7 3.05 -24.46 -7.81
CA SER A 7 2.91 -24.02 -6.42
C SER A 7 3.28 -22.53 -6.23
N ALA A 8 4.29 -22.05 -6.94
CA ALA A 8 4.66 -20.63 -6.91
C ALA A 8 3.56 -19.73 -7.52
N ASP A 9 2.96 -20.17 -8.62
CA ASP A 9 1.87 -19.43 -9.27
C ASP A 9 0.59 -19.43 -8.42
N ALA A 10 0.27 -20.55 -7.77
CA ALA A 10 -0.84 -20.62 -6.81
C ALA A 10 -0.65 -19.65 -5.64
N ARG A 11 0.57 -19.58 -5.06
CA ARG A 11 0.89 -18.63 -3.99
C ARG A 11 0.78 -17.17 -4.44
N ARG A 12 1.27 -16.85 -5.63
CA ARG A 12 1.13 -15.50 -6.21
C ARG A 12 -0.32 -15.11 -6.42
N LYS A 13 -1.15 -16.05 -6.89
CA LYS A 13 -2.58 -15.82 -7.06
C LYS A 13 -3.28 -15.56 -5.72
N ALA A 14 -3.01 -16.39 -4.71
CA ALA A 14 -3.55 -16.21 -3.36
C ALA A 14 -3.13 -14.85 -2.75
N ALA A 15 -1.88 -14.44 -2.92
CA ALA A 15 -1.41 -13.14 -2.42
C ALA A 15 -2.16 -11.95 -3.07
N ARG A 16 -2.47 -12.03 -4.36
CA ARG A 16 -3.29 -11.01 -5.04
C ARG A 16 -4.71 -10.96 -4.49
N GLU A 17 -5.35 -12.12 -4.35
CA GLU A 17 -6.70 -12.22 -3.78
C GLU A 17 -6.76 -11.66 -2.36
N VAL A 18 -5.73 -11.91 -1.53
CA VAL A 18 -5.64 -11.33 -0.18
C VAL A 18 -5.59 -9.80 -0.23
N ILE A 19 -4.74 -9.23 -1.08
CA ILE A 19 -4.65 -7.76 -1.24
C ILE A 19 -5.97 -7.18 -1.76
N ASP A 20 -6.65 -7.86 -2.69
CA ASP A 20 -7.95 -7.45 -3.20
C ASP A 20 -9.00 -7.36 -2.09
N ILE A 21 -9.11 -8.42 -1.28
CA ILE A 21 -10.04 -8.49 -0.14
C ILE A 21 -9.72 -7.41 0.89
N LEU A 22 -8.44 -7.25 1.24
CA LEU A 22 -8.03 -6.23 2.21
C LEU A 22 -8.32 -4.81 1.70
N HIS A 23 -8.17 -4.55 0.40
CA HIS A 23 -8.48 -3.26 -0.18
C HIS A 23 -9.99 -2.97 -0.17
N GLU A 24 -10.84 -3.97 -0.43
CA GLU A 24 -12.28 -3.83 -0.27
C GLU A 24 -12.66 -3.49 1.18
N ILE A 25 -12.09 -4.19 2.16
CA ILE A 25 -12.29 -3.89 3.58
C ILE A 25 -11.84 -2.46 3.90
N ALA A 26 -10.64 -2.06 3.43
CA ALA A 26 -10.08 -0.73 3.62
C ALA A 26 -10.98 0.37 3.03
N THR A 27 -11.62 0.09 1.89
CA THR A 27 -12.58 0.99 1.22
C THR A 27 -13.87 1.11 2.04
N LEU A 28 -14.45 -0.02 2.49
CA LEU A 28 -15.65 -0.03 3.32
C LEU A 28 -15.47 0.73 4.64
N LEU A 29 -14.27 0.66 5.21
CA LEU A 29 -13.90 1.37 6.43
C LEU A 29 -13.46 2.83 6.20
N ASN A 30 -13.47 3.31 4.96
CA ASN A 30 -13.02 4.66 4.57
C ASN A 30 -11.63 5.00 5.12
N THR A 31 -10.69 4.05 5.05
CA THR A 31 -9.29 4.29 5.47
C THR A 31 -8.51 5.15 4.48
N HIS A 32 -9.03 5.30 3.26
CA HIS A 32 -8.39 6.02 2.14
C HIS A 32 -6.99 5.49 1.81
N LEU A 33 -6.72 4.19 2.02
CA LEU A 33 -5.47 3.57 1.61
C LEU A 33 -5.63 2.97 0.21
N ASP A 34 -4.75 3.36 -0.71
CA ASP A 34 -4.69 2.71 -2.02
C ASP A 34 -4.06 1.30 -1.94
N ARG A 35 -4.18 0.53 -3.02
CA ARG A 35 -3.66 -0.85 -3.08
C ARG A 35 -2.16 -0.95 -2.83
N GLN A 36 -1.39 0.03 -3.28
CA GLN A 36 0.06 0.04 -3.14
C GLN A 36 0.45 0.39 -1.70
N GLN A 37 -0.17 1.41 -1.11
CA GLN A 37 -0.02 1.76 0.31
C GLN A 37 -0.38 0.59 1.22
N LEU A 38 -1.47 -0.12 0.92
CA LEU A 38 -1.89 -1.29 1.68
C LEU A 38 -0.88 -2.44 1.59
N SER A 39 -0.31 -2.69 0.40
CA SER A 39 0.76 -3.68 0.19
C SER A 39 2.01 -3.35 1.03
N TYR A 40 2.38 -2.07 1.12
CA TYR A 40 3.47 -1.63 2.00
C TYR A 40 3.14 -1.86 3.47
N CYS A 41 1.92 -1.55 3.89
CA CYS A 41 1.48 -1.78 5.27
C CYS A 41 1.56 -3.27 5.65
N VAL A 42 1.08 -4.15 4.77
CA VAL A 42 1.18 -5.61 4.96
C VAL A 42 2.63 -6.04 5.08
N SER A 43 3.50 -5.58 4.17
CA SER A 43 4.93 -5.90 4.20
C SER A 43 5.59 -5.43 5.49
N LEU A 44 5.30 -4.22 5.98
CA LEU A 44 5.84 -3.70 7.23
C LEU A 44 5.38 -4.53 8.44
N ILE A 45 4.10 -4.89 8.48
CA ILE A 45 3.53 -5.71 9.54
C ILE A 45 4.15 -7.12 9.53
N GLU A 46 4.33 -7.72 8.36
CA GLU A 46 5.03 -9.01 8.20
C GLU A 46 6.50 -8.95 8.68
N ASN A 47 7.14 -7.79 8.57
CA ASN A 47 8.48 -7.52 9.11
C ASN A 47 8.48 -7.15 10.61
N GLY A 48 7.34 -7.24 11.29
CA GLY A 48 7.22 -7.04 12.74
C GLY A 48 6.85 -5.62 13.17
N ALA A 49 6.46 -4.74 12.25
CA ALA A 49 5.92 -3.44 12.61
C ALA A 49 4.60 -3.59 13.38
N ASN A 50 4.43 -2.82 14.44
CA ASN A 50 3.17 -2.78 15.18
C ASN A 50 2.10 -2.03 14.35
N PRO A 51 0.91 -2.62 14.12
CA PRO A 51 -0.12 -2.03 13.26
C PRO A 51 -0.72 -0.74 13.83
N GLU A 52 -0.86 -0.62 15.15
CA GLU A 52 -1.37 0.60 15.79
C GLU A 52 -0.39 1.76 15.67
N ALA A 53 0.91 1.49 15.87
CA ALA A 53 1.96 2.48 15.68
C ALA A 53 2.05 2.93 14.22
N LEU A 54 1.98 1.99 13.27
CA LEU A 54 1.97 2.29 11.84
C LEU A 54 0.78 3.18 11.46
N ALA A 55 -0.42 2.90 11.98
CA ALA A 55 -1.60 3.72 11.73
C ALA A 55 -1.43 5.16 12.24
N LYS A 56 -0.77 5.37 13.39
CA LYS A 56 -0.47 6.72 13.90
C LYS A 56 0.51 7.45 12.98
N VAL A 57 1.55 6.77 12.50
CA VAL A 57 2.52 7.33 11.57
C VAL A 57 1.85 7.74 10.25
N ILE A 58 0.96 6.90 9.71
CA ILE A 58 0.22 7.22 8.48
C ILE A 58 -0.67 8.45 8.66
N GLN A 59 -1.38 8.54 9.79
CA GLN A 59 -2.21 9.72 10.11
C GLN A 59 -1.35 10.99 10.19
N GLN A 60 -0.23 10.93 10.92
CA GLN A 60 0.67 12.05 11.05
C GLN A 60 1.26 12.49 9.70
N LEU A 61 1.70 11.55 8.85
CA LEU A 61 2.21 11.88 7.52
C LEU A 61 1.17 12.56 6.64
N ARG A 62 -0.11 12.18 6.74
CA ARG A 62 -1.19 12.84 5.98
C ARG A 62 -1.49 14.24 6.47
N GLU A 63 -1.32 14.49 7.77
CA GLU A 63 -1.45 15.82 8.37
C GLU A 63 -0.28 16.73 7.99
N ASP A 64 0.95 16.20 8.04
CA ASP A 64 2.18 16.94 7.72
C ASP A 64 2.31 17.22 6.22
N TYR A 65 1.78 16.34 5.37
CA TYR A 65 1.87 16.40 3.91
C TYR A 65 0.49 16.25 3.24
N PRO A 66 -0.37 17.28 3.28
CA PRO A 66 -1.65 17.24 2.58
C PRO A 66 -1.43 17.13 1.06
N GLU A 67 -2.32 16.40 0.37
CA GLU A 67 -2.19 16.09 -1.08
C GLU A 67 -2.09 17.34 -1.98
N SER A 68 -2.44 18.53 -1.48
CA SER A 68 -2.34 19.81 -2.20
C SER A 68 -0.91 20.35 -2.36
N SER A 69 0.13 19.62 -1.97
CA SER A 69 1.52 20.08 -2.01
C SER A 69 2.34 19.59 -3.22
N VAL A 70 1.73 18.85 -4.15
CA VAL A 70 2.45 18.27 -5.32
C VAL A 70 2.33 19.10 -6.60
N ASP A 71 1.52 20.16 -6.63
CA ASP A 71 1.43 21.09 -7.76
C ASP A 71 2.36 22.30 -7.57
N GLY A 72 3.65 22.16 -7.88
CA GLY A 72 4.52 23.33 -7.84
C GLY A 72 6.01 23.10 -8.03
N ASP A 73 6.43 22.47 -9.14
CA ASP A 73 7.54 22.99 -9.96
C ASP A 73 7.66 22.16 -11.25
N SER A 74 7.02 22.64 -12.31
CA SER A 74 7.46 22.36 -13.68
C SER A 74 7.60 23.70 -14.37
N SER A 75 8.47 24.55 -13.82
CA SER A 75 8.89 25.80 -14.44
C SER A 75 10.38 25.76 -14.80
N GLU A 76 10.77 24.80 -15.63
CA GLU A 76 12.08 24.80 -16.31
C GLU A 76 11.87 24.07 -17.65
N GLY A 77 11.97 24.65 -18.85
CA GLY A 77 12.65 25.84 -19.33
C GLY A 77 13.23 25.44 -20.70
N ALA A 78 12.91 26.16 -21.77
CA ALA A 78 13.78 26.36 -22.94
C ALA A 78 13.01 27.00 -24.11
N ARG A 79 13.28 28.30 -24.29
CA ARG A 79 13.47 29.00 -25.58
C ARG A 79 12.36 28.95 -26.62
#